data_AF-A0A225D7S8-F1
#
_entry.id   AF-A0A225D7S8-F1
#
_cell.length_a   1.000
_cell.length_b   1.000
_cell.length_c   1.000
_cell.angle_alpha   90.00
_cell.angle_beta   90.00
_cell.angle_gamma   90.00
#
_symmetry.space_group_name_H-M   'P 1'
#
loop_
_entity.id
_entity.type
_entity.pdbx_description
1 polymer ?
#
loop_
_entity_poly.entity_id
_entity_poly.type
_entity_poly.pdbx_seq_one_letter_code
_entity_poly.pdbx_strand_id
1 'polypeptide(L)'
;MDYDEGKVLLGNAIRPFVRKGGKLRYQPFVAKDGRIHWQVFGIQPNGHELPVYVVRTGEARVLKTIGAVLNYHQEYFPLATELCVGILPLEEGQTSGGDEEAEG
;
A
#
# COMPACT_ATOMS: atom_id res chain seq x y z
N MET A 1 7.83 -4.28 25.94
CA MET A 1 8.43 -3.55 24.79
C MET A 1 7.27 -2.84 24.13
N ASP A 2 6.97 -1.67 24.66
CA ASP A 2 5.97 -0.74 24.14
C ASP A 2 6.41 -0.28 22.76
N TYR A 3 5.48 -0.35 21.81
CA TYR A 3 5.65 0.35 20.55
C TYR A 3 5.27 1.80 20.87
N ASP A 4 6.29 2.66 20.99
CA ASP A 4 6.13 4.09 21.25
C ASP A 4 4.99 4.66 20.39
N GLU A 5 4.09 5.41 21.02
CA GLU A 5 3.02 6.15 20.38
C GLU A 5 3.63 7.21 19.46
N GLY A 6 3.95 6.80 18.23
CA GLY A 6 4.44 7.64 17.15
C GLY A 6 5.76 7.15 16.54
N LYS A 7 5.91 7.01 15.22
CA LYS A 7 5.12 7.60 14.13
C LYS A 7 5.11 6.77 12.85
N VAL A 8 5.88 5.68 12.78
CA VAL A 8 6.12 4.92 11.53
C VAL A 8 6.48 3.45 11.82
N LEU A 9 6.20 2.55 10.89
CA LEU A 9 6.64 1.14 10.92
C LEU A 9 7.81 0.94 9.96
N LEU A 10 8.97 0.51 10.44
CA LEU A 10 10.11 0.24 9.56
C LEU A 10 9.95 -1.10 8.83
N GLY A 11 10.42 -1.18 7.58
CA GLY A 11 10.29 -2.38 6.74
C GLY A 11 10.81 -3.68 7.37
N ASN A 12 11.88 -3.62 8.16
CA ASN A 12 12.44 -4.76 8.89
C ASN A 12 11.59 -5.19 10.11
N ALA A 13 10.75 -4.30 10.63
CA ALA A 13 9.89 -4.55 11.79
C ALA A 13 8.51 -5.14 11.41
N ILE A 14 8.23 -5.34 10.12
CA ILE A 14 6.91 -5.81 9.67
C ILE A 14 6.67 -7.28 10.06
N ARG A 15 7.66 -8.16 9.90
CA ARG A 15 7.51 -9.57 10.32
C ARG A 15 7.14 -9.71 11.80
N PRO A 16 7.87 -9.10 12.76
CA PRO A 16 7.48 -9.17 14.16
C PRO A 16 6.16 -8.44 14.45
N PHE A 17 5.84 -7.36 13.72
CA PHE A 17 4.56 -6.65 13.85
C PHE A 17 3.37 -7.55 13.47
N VAL A 18 3.44 -8.22 12.32
CA VAL A 18 2.39 -9.15 11.85
C VAL A 18 2.24 -10.34 12.79
N ARG A 19 3.35 -10.90 13.29
CA ARG A 19 3.33 -12.00 14.28
C ARG A 19 2.62 -11.62 15.59
N LYS A 20 2.57 -10.34 15.94
CA LYS A 20 1.85 -9.82 17.11
C LYS A 20 0.38 -9.47 16.82
N GLY A 21 -0.15 -9.87 15.67
CA GLY A 21 -1.54 -9.62 15.28
C GLY A 21 -1.75 -8.32 14.50
N GLY A 22 -0.68 -7.61 14.13
CA GLY A 22 -0.77 -6.47 13.21
C GLY A 22 -1.19 -6.89 11.80
N LYS A 23 -1.92 -6.02 11.10
CA LYS A 23 -2.34 -6.22 9.71
C LYS A 23 -1.67 -5.22 8.78
N LEU A 24 -1.68 -5.48 7.47
CA LEU A 24 -1.25 -4.50 6.48
C LEU A 24 -2.44 -3.94 5.71
N ARG A 25 -2.42 -2.64 5.42
CA ARG A 25 -3.39 -1.92 4.60
C ARG A 25 -2.68 -1.21 3.47
N TYR A 26 -3.31 -1.19 2.31
CA TYR A 26 -2.77 -0.60 1.08
C TYR A 26 -3.68 0.53 0.63
N GLN A 27 -3.26 1.76 0.90
CA GLN A 27 -4.01 2.95 0.53
C GLN A 27 -3.59 3.39 -0.88
N PRO A 28 -4.49 3.35 -1.88
CA PRO A 28 -4.18 3.87 -3.20
C PRO A 28 -4.10 5.41 -3.18
N PHE A 29 -3.29 5.98 -4.08
CA PHE A 29 -3.24 7.41 -4.39
C PHE A 29 -2.78 7.62 -5.84
N VAL A 30 -3.18 8.74 -6.46
CA VAL A 30 -2.68 9.14 -7.78
C VAL A 30 -1.30 9.77 -7.60
N ALA A 31 -0.27 9.15 -8.16
CA ALA A 31 1.09 9.66 -8.10
C ALA A 31 1.33 10.76 -9.16
N LYS A 32 2.48 11.42 -9.08
CA LYS A 32 2.85 12.54 -9.98
C LYS A 32 2.91 12.14 -11.46
N ASP A 33 3.08 10.85 -11.75
CA ASP A 33 3.07 10.29 -13.11
C ASP A 33 1.67 9.93 -13.61
N GLY A 34 0.61 10.28 -12.86
CA GLY A 34 -0.78 10.00 -13.17
C GLY A 34 -1.20 8.55 -12.93
N ARG A 35 -0.29 7.69 -12.43
CA ARG A 35 -0.59 6.27 -12.15
C ARG A 35 -1.04 6.08 -10.72
N ILE A 36 -1.84 5.03 -10.50
CA ILE A 36 -2.25 4.62 -9.15
C ILE A 36 -1.09 3.86 -8.50
N HIS A 37 -0.64 4.38 -7.36
CA HIS A 37 0.31 3.71 -6.47
C HIS A 37 -0.34 3.43 -5.11
N TRP A 38 0.24 2.52 -4.33
CA TRP A 38 -0.27 2.14 -3.01
C TRP A 38 0.77 2.43 -1.93
N GLN A 39 0.40 3.27 -0.96
CA GLN A 39 1.17 3.44 0.27
C GLN A 39 0.80 2.34 1.27
N VAL A 40 1.82 1.76 1.91
CA VAL A 40 1.64 0.68 2.88
C VAL A 40 1.52 1.23 4.29
N PHE A 41 0.51 0.75 5.03
CA PHE A 41 0.28 1.04 6.43
C PHE A 41 0.21 -0.26 7.24
N GLY A 42 0.79 -0.28 8.43
CA GLY A 42 0.55 -1.29 9.45
C GLY A 42 -0.64 -0.88 10.31
N ILE A 43 -1.58 -1.79 10.52
CA ILE A 43 -2.76 -1.59 11.38
C ILE A 43 -2.57 -2.37 12.67
N GLN A 44 -2.47 -1.66 13.78
CA GLN A 44 -2.36 -2.26 15.10
C GLN A 44 -3.69 -2.90 15.53
N PRO A 45 -3.70 -3.85 16.50
CA PRO A 45 -4.93 -4.46 16.99
C PRO A 45 -5.96 -3.47 17.58
N ASN A 46 -5.50 -2.31 18.05
CA ASN A 46 -6.34 -1.22 18.53
C ASN A 46 -6.90 -0.34 17.37
N GLY A 47 -6.60 -0.67 16.12
CA GLY A 47 -7.02 0.07 14.93
C GLY A 47 -6.10 1.23 14.53
N HIS A 48 -5.08 1.55 15.32
CA HIS A 48 -4.17 2.64 15.01
C HIS A 48 -3.28 2.31 13.80
N GLU A 49 -3.08 3.30 12.93
CA GLU A 49 -2.38 3.14 11.67
C GLU A 49 -0.96 3.69 11.73
N LEU A 50 -0.01 2.91 11.22
CA LEU A 50 1.41 3.26 11.18
C LEU A 50 1.90 3.23 9.73
N PRO A 51 2.27 4.38 9.12
CA PRO A 51 2.82 4.37 7.78
C PRO A 51 4.13 3.58 7.75
N VAL A 52 4.31 2.75 6.72
CA VAL A 52 5.50 1.91 6.59
C VAL A 52 6.60 2.68 5.87
N TYR A 53 7.84 2.60 6.36
CA TYR A 53 8.99 3.28 5.79
C TYR A 53 10.11 2.32 5.38
N VAL A 54 10.79 2.64 4.28
CA VAL A 54 11.95 1.90 3.80
C VAL A 54 13.18 2.34 4.57
N VAL A 55 13.78 1.43 5.34
CA VAL A 55 14.94 1.71 6.21
C VAL A 55 16.09 2.39 5.48
N ARG A 56 16.35 1.97 4.23
CA ARG A 56 17.47 2.49 3.43
C ARG A 56 17.29 3.93 2.97
N THR A 57 16.06 4.34 2.62
CA THR A 57 15.80 5.65 2.03
C THR A 57 15.12 6.62 2.99
N GLY A 58 14.52 6.12 4.06
CA GLY A 58 13.68 6.93 4.95
C GLY A 58 12.40 7.43 4.29
N GLU A 59 12.02 6.86 3.15
CA GLU A 59 10.79 7.22 2.42
C GLU A 59 9.65 6.26 2.78
N ALA A 60 8.42 6.75 2.63
CA ALA A 60 7.24 5.91 2.74
C ALA A 60 7.31 4.74 1.74
N ARG A 61 6.92 3.56 2.18
CA ARG A 61 6.86 2.36 1.35
C ARG A 61 5.69 2.51 0.39
N VAL A 62 6.03 2.73 -0.88
CA VAL A 62 5.09 2.83 -1.98
C VAL A 62 5.28 1.66 -2.94
N LEU A 63 4.19 1.00 -3.30
CA LEU A 63 4.13 -0.08 -4.27
C LEU A 63 3.48 0.46 -5.55
N LYS A 64 4.15 0.30 -6.69
CA LYS A 64 3.78 0.97 -7.94
C LYS A 64 2.77 0.19 -8.79
N THR A 65 2.55 -1.08 -8.50
CA THR A 65 1.68 -1.97 -9.26
C THR A 65 0.91 -2.88 -8.33
N ILE A 66 -0.26 -3.35 -8.77
CA ILE A 66 -1.06 -4.32 -8.01
C ILE A 66 -0.30 -5.63 -7.77
N GLY A 67 0.52 -6.07 -8.74
CA GLY A 67 1.40 -7.24 -8.57
C GLY A 67 2.44 -7.05 -7.48
N ALA A 68 2.98 -5.83 -7.32
CA ALA A 68 3.88 -5.51 -6.21
C ALA A 68 3.14 -5.54 -4.86
N VAL A 69 1.86 -5.13 -4.81
CA VAL A 69 1.02 -5.27 -3.62
C VAL A 69 0.81 -6.74 -3.27
N LEU A 70 0.45 -7.58 -4.24
CA LEU A 70 0.24 -9.01 -4.03
C LEU A 70 1.50 -9.71 -3.51
N ASN A 71 2.63 -9.54 -4.20
CA ASN A 71 3.90 -10.15 -3.80
C ASN A 71 4.31 -9.71 -2.39
N TYR A 72 4.13 -8.42 -2.10
CA TYR A 72 4.45 -7.88 -0.79
C TYR A 72 3.53 -8.42 0.30
N HIS A 73 2.24 -8.61 0.02
CA HIS A 73 1.30 -9.22 0.96
C HIS A 73 1.66 -10.68 1.25
N GLN A 74 1.90 -11.47 0.22
CA GLN A 74 2.25 -12.89 0.33
C GLN A 74 3.55 -13.13 1.11
N GLU A 75 4.50 -12.19 1.06
CA GLU A 75 5.74 -12.27 1.84
C GLU A 75 5.47 -12.36 3.37
N TYR A 76 4.42 -11.69 3.85
CA TYR A 76 4.07 -11.62 5.27
C TYR A 76 2.88 -12.51 5.64
N PHE A 77 1.97 -12.75 4.69
CA PHE A 77 0.77 -13.56 4.84
C PHE A 77 0.74 -14.67 3.77
N PRO A 78 1.64 -15.67 3.85
CA PRO A 78 1.79 -16.69 2.80
C PRO A 78 0.56 -17.59 2.63
N LEU A 79 -0.31 -17.64 3.65
CA LEU A 79 -1.55 -18.42 3.64
C LEU A 79 -2.78 -17.59 3.29
N ALA A 80 -2.64 -16.29 3.04
CA ALA A 80 -3.76 -15.45 2.65
C ALA A 80 -4.25 -15.86 1.25
N THR A 81 -5.55 -16.13 1.14
CA THR A 81 -6.23 -16.46 -0.13
C THR A 81 -6.76 -15.22 -0.85
N GLU A 82 -6.83 -14.09 -0.15
CA GLU A 82 -7.39 -12.85 -0.64
C GLU A 82 -6.54 -11.66 -0.18
N LEU A 83 -6.63 -10.57 -0.96
CA LEU A 83 -5.97 -9.30 -0.69
C LEU A 83 -6.99 -8.18 -0.88
N CYS A 84 -7.28 -7.45 0.19
CA CYS A 84 -8.11 -6.25 0.12
C CYS A 84 -7.24 -5.03 -0.17
N VAL A 85 -7.54 -4.34 -1.27
CA VAL A 85 -6.95 -3.04 -1.61
C VAL A 85 -8.02 -1.97 -1.64
N GLY A 86 -7.67 -0.75 -1.20
CA GLY A 86 -8.56 0.39 -1.38
C GLY A 86 -8.75 0.69 -2.86
N ILE A 87 -9.92 1.22 -3.21
CA ILE A 87 -10.26 1.73 -4.53
C ILE A 87 -10.32 3.26 -4.42
N LEU A 88 -9.69 3.97 -5.35
CA LEU A 88 -9.84 5.42 -5.44
C LEU A 88 -11.22 5.73 -6.01
N PRO A 89 -11.96 6.70 -5.44
CA PRO A 89 -13.19 7.16 -6.07
C PRO A 89 -12.85 7.67 -7.47
N LEU A 90 -13.61 7.23 -8.47
CA LEU A 90 -13.52 7.78 -9.82
C LEU A 90 -13.95 9.24 -9.72
N GLU A 91 -13.07 10.18 -10.03
CA GLU A 91 -13.52 11.54 -10.28
C GLU A 91 -14.27 11.52 -11.63
N GLU A 92 -15.55 11.90 -11.62
CA GLU A 92 -16.37 12.01 -12.83
C GLU A 92 -15.66 12.96 -13.82
N GLY A 93 -15.06 12.41 -14.87
CA GLY A 93 -14.37 13.21 -15.90
C GLY A 93 -13.13 12.56 -16.53
N GLN A 94 -12.57 11.49 -15.97
CA GLN A 94 -11.53 10.71 -16.66
C GLN A 94 -12.16 9.62 -17.52
N THR A 95 -12.92 10.03 -18.54
CA THR A 95 -13.17 9.14 -19.67
C THR A 95 -11.83 8.85 -20.33
N SER A 96 -11.54 7.57 -20.48
CA SER A 96 -10.41 7.02 -21.21
C SER A 96 -10.37 7.66 -22.60
N GLY A 97 -9.49 8.65 -22.80
CA GLY A 97 -9.15 9.17 -24.11
C GLY A 97 -8.32 8.12 -24.84
N GLY A 98 -9.01 7.23 -25.54
CA GLY A 98 -8.41 6.16 -26.32
C GLY A 98 -9.46 5.56 -27.22
N ASP A 99 -9.65 6.22 -28.37
CA ASP A 99 -9.85 5.66 -29.72
C ASP A 99 -10.77 6.57 -30.54
N GLU A 100 -10.19 7.46 -31.35
CA GLU A 100 -10.84 7.93 -32.58
C GLU A 100 -9.77 8.25 -33.64
N GLU A 101 -9.59 7.25 -34.50
CA GLU A 101 -9.37 7.29 -35.94
C GLU A 101 -8.23 8.15 -36.54
N ALA A 102 -7.25 7.41 -37.08
CA ALA A 102 -6.37 7.90 -38.12
C ALA A 102 -7.16 8.01 -39.44
N GLU A 103 -7.39 9.23 -39.91
CA GLU A 103 -7.53 9.53 -41.34
C GLU A 103 -6.61 10.71 -41.70
N GLY A 104 -5.80 10.51 -42.75
CA GLY A 104 -4.86 11.48 -43.31
C GLY A 104 -3.76 10.82 -44.13
#